data_AF-X6M4C3-F1
#
_entry.id   AF-X6M4C3-F1
#
_cell.length_a   1.000
_cell.length_b   1.000
_cell.length_c   1.000
_cell.angle_alpha   90.00
_cell.angle_beta   90.00
_cell.angle_gamma   90.00
#
_symmetry.space_group_name_H-M   'P 1'
#
loop_
_entity.id
_entity.type
_entity.pdbx_description
1 polymer ?
#
loop_
_entity_poly.entity_id
_entity_poly.type
_entity_poly.pdbx_seq_one_letter_code
_entity_poly.pdbx_strand_id
1 'polypeptide(L)'
;MATNFGNDRLSTRARSRLTISPGLLGKGAPGKLLFRLFITIALVLVGLIVGLLFKYNFWAGETKVIQYDSKKYNVLSIYEGKSPNPVVFRELNKTDGVFTQPKIPSMPSVDDKTQNDNGQDPSLKQQNGSECQFSKDYSRYQLIRQLNRIKVWPMPHSIDLYDYDVPIQLPMTFQTNFKHEILHEAVKRYQDIMFSHTVSSEPRVYHEYFDGVVLHIDKDDDVELELSMDESYELIVPALPSNSVNCNKILLRAGTVFGALRGLETLSQLIRYDFATDTYKIMLASINDKPRFAHRGILLDTSRHFHPPTVIKHLLDAMSYAKFNVFHWHVVDEESFPYQSNAFPNLWNGSYSIHERYSEKDIFEIIDYARFRGIRVIPEFDTPGHAGSWCKGYPEICIRASCRRPSPTLLDPSNPLTFEIVEGVLKEASQRFPDQFLHLG
;
A
#
# COMPACT_ATOMS: atom_id res chain seq x y z
N MET A 1 32.14 8.79 28.23
CA MET A 1 31.37 9.14 29.45
C MET A 1 29.90 9.06 29.06
N ALA A 2 29.20 7.93 29.14
CA ALA A 2 28.71 7.18 30.32
C ALA A 2 27.67 7.94 31.19
N THR A 3 26.40 7.48 31.09
CA THR A 3 25.33 7.35 32.14
C THR A 3 24.78 8.63 32.82
N ASN A 4 23.53 8.80 33.31
CA ASN A 4 22.35 7.96 33.55
C ASN A 4 21.11 8.85 33.92
N PHE A 5 19.89 8.33 33.65
CA PHE A 5 18.57 8.42 34.32
C PHE A 5 18.09 9.57 35.24
N GLY A 6 16.79 9.90 35.12
CA GLY A 6 15.95 10.44 36.22
C GLY A 6 14.51 10.80 35.83
N ASN A 7 13.53 10.04 36.35
CA ASN A 7 12.07 10.20 36.27
C ASN A 7 11.57 11.29 37.25
N ASP A 8 10.44 11.96 36.98
CA ASP A 8 9.41 12.26 38.02
C ASP A 8 8.11 12.90 37.48
N ARG A 9 6.98 12.46 38.05
CA ARG A 9 5.62 13.03 37.92
C ARG A 9 5.35 14.00 39.07
N LEU A 10 4.54 15.05 38.86
CA LEU A 10 3.33 15.41 39.66
C LEU A 10 2.74 16.80 39.28
N SER A 11 1.45 16.95 39.57
CA SER A 11 0.51 18.00 39.15
C SER A 11 0.50 19.26 40.03
N THR A 12 0.00 20.41 39.52
CA THR A 12 -1.19 21.19 40.00
C THR A 12 -1.25 22.62 39.42
N ARG A 13 -2.49 23.13 39.30
CA ARG A 13 -2.93 24.45 38.80
C ARG A 13 -2.53 25.64 39.69
N ALA A 14 -2.32 26.81 39.07
CA ALA A 14 -2.67 28.11 39.67
C ALA A 14 -3.17 29.10 38.61
N ARG A 15 -4.30 29.78 38.88
CA ARG A 15 -4.91 30.87 38.09
C ARG A 15 -4.46 32.22 38.65
N SER A 16 -4.28 33.22 37.78
CA SER A 16 -4.34 34.64 38.17
C SER A 16 -5.25 35.41 37.20
N ARG A 17 -6.17 36.21 37.76
CA ARG A 17 -6.96 37.24 37.09
C ARG A 17 -6.43 38.58 37.60
N LEU A 18 -6.18 39.53 36.70
CA LEU A 18 -5.94 40.93 37.04
C LEU A 18 -7.05 41.79 36.45
N THR A 19 -7.62 42.66 37.29
CA THR A 19 -8.60 43.70 36.93
C THR A 19 -7.84 45.03 36.81
N ILE A 20 -8.16 45.86 35.82
CA ILE A 20 -7.63 47.23 35.69
C ILE A 20 -8.81 48.21 35.65
N SER A 21 -8.71 49.27 36.44
CA SER A 21 -9.61 50.43 36.45
C SER A 21 -9.08 51.53 35.50
N PRO A 22 -9.94 52.33 34.84
CA PRO A 22 -9.56 53.17 33.73
C PRO A 22 -9.16 54.58 34.16
N GLY A 23 -8.17 55.14 33.46
CA GLY A 23 -7.72 56.51 33.66
C GLY A 23 -7.26 57.17 32.37
N LEU A 24 -8.01 58.21 32.01
CA LEU A 24 -7.59 59.44 31.35
C LEU A 24 -7.54 59.57 29.81
N LEU A 25 -8.32 60.59 29.40
CA LEU A 25 -8.05 61.61 28.38
C LEU A 25 -8.18 61.16 26.92
N GLY A 26 -8.74 61.95 26.01
CA GLY A 26 -9.04 63.37 26.05
C GLY A 26 -8.98 63.90 24.62
N LYS A 27 -10.06 64.59 24.26
CA LYS A 27 -10.39 65.36 23.04
C LYS A 27 -9.26 65.76 22.06
N GLY A 28 -9.58 65.60 20.77
CA GLY A 28 -9.39 66.65 19.75
C GLY A 28 -8.37 66.38 18.63
N ALA A 29 -8.83 66.31 17.37
CA ALA A 29 -8.12 66.86 16.19
C ALA A 29 -8.97 66.68 14.89
N PRO A 30 -9.27 67.75 14.14
CA PRO A 30 -10.04 67.70 12.89
C PRO A 30 -9.29 67.12 11.67
N GLY A 31 -8.03 66.69 11.83
CA GLY A 31 -7.25 66.04 10.76
C GLY A 31 -7.68 64.61 10.40
N LYS A 32 -8.47 63.96 11.27
CA LYS A 32 -8.90 62.56 11.05
C LYS A 32 -9.93 62.40 9.92
N LEU A 33 -10.68 63.45 9.56
CA LEU A 33 -11.72 63.34 8.53
C LEU A 33 -11.14 63.36 7.10
N LEU A 34 -10.17 64.25 6.84
CA LEU A 34 -9.47 64.32 5.56
C LEU A 34 -8.59 63.08 5.31
N PHE A 35 -7.93 62.56 6.35
CA PHE A 35 -7.15 61.33 6.27
C PHE A 35 -8.03 60.08 6.03
N ARG A 36 -9.22 60.02 6.66
CA ARG A 36 -10.19 58.95 6.41
C ARG A 36 -10.74 59.00 4.99
N LEU A 37 -11.04 60.19 4.45
CA LEU A 37 -11.52 60.33 3.09
C LEU A 37 -10.47 59.85 2.06
N PHE A 38 -9.20 60.18 2.28
CA PHE A 38 -8.10 59.72 1.41
C PHE A 38 -7.90 58.20 1.47
N ILE A 39 -7.97 57.60 2.66
CA ILE A 39 -7.89 56.14 2.85
C ILE A 39 -9.08 55.44 2.21
N THR A 40 -10.30 55.98 2.35
CA THR A 40 -11.49 55.37 1.75
C THR A 40 -11.41 55.39 0.22
N ILE A 41 -10.95 56.49 -0.39
CA ILE A 41 -10.76 56.57 -1.85
C ILE A 41 -9.65 55.60 -2.30
N ALA A 42 -8.54 55.51 -1.56
CA ALA A 42 -7.47 54.57 -1.87
C ALA A 42 -7.92 53.10 -1.74
N LEU A 43 -8.71 52.76 -0.73
CA LEU A 43 -9.24 51.40 -0.53
C LEU A 43 -10.28 51.03 -1.58
N VAL A 44 -11.09 51.97 -2.06
CA VAL A 44 -12.03 51.74 -3.16
C VAL A 44 -11.28 51.55 -4.49
N LEU A 45 -10.21 52.30 -4.73
CA LEU A 45 -9.34 52.11 -5.90
C LEU A 45 -8.58 50.77 -5.86
N VAL A 46 -8.06 50.37 -4.70
CA VAL A 46 -7.45 49.05 -4.50
C VAL A 46 -8.51 47.96 -4.67
N GLY A 47 -9.73 48.14 -4.16
CA GLY A 47 -10.84 47.20 -4.36
C GLY A 47 -11.27 47.07 -5.81
N LEU A 48 -11.27 48.17 -6.58
CA LEU A 48 -11.56 48.15 -8.02
C LEU A 48 -10.42 47.53 -8.84
N ILE A 49 -9.16 47.77 -8.48
CA ILE A 49 -8.00 47.15 -9.11
C ILE A 49 -7.93 45.66 -8.79
N VAL A 50 -8.19 45.26 -7.54
CA VAL A 50 -8.30 43.85 -7.12
C VAL A 50 -9.51 43.20 -7.78
N GLY A 51 -10.65 43.90 -7.90
CA GLY A 51 -11.82 43.41 -8.64
C GLY A 51 -11.58 43.25 -10.14
N LEU A 52 -10.81 44.16 -10.77
CA LEU A 52 -10.38 44.04 -12.16
C LEU A 52 -9.32 42.94 -12.35
N LEU A 53 -8.41 42.76 -11.40
CA LEU A 53 -7.45 41.65 -11.38
C LEU A 53 -8.15 40.30 -11.19
N PHE A 54 -9.21 40.23 -10.37
CA PHE A 54 -10.07 39.05 -10.23
C PHE A 54 -10.93 38.78 -11.47
N LYS A 55 -11.29 39.83 -12.23
CA LYS A 55 -12.08 39.70 -13.47
C LYS A 55 -11.23 39.36 -14.70
N TYR A 56 -9.91 39.59 -14.66
CA TYR A 56 -9.02 39.41 -15.82
C TYR A 56 -7.80 38.49 -15.61
N ASN A 57 -7.49 38.01 -14.40
CA ASN A 57 -6.43 37.03 -14.18
C ASN A 57 -6.98 35.71 -13.62
N PHE A 58 -7.24 34.78 -14.53
CA PHE A 58 -7.36 33.36 -14.23
C PHE A 58 -6.01 32.85 -13.68
N TRP A 59 -6.07 32.12 -12.57
CA TRP A 59 -4.98 31.34 -12.02
C TRP A 59 -4.37 30.43 -13.10
N ALA A 60 -3.12 30.69 -13.48
CA ALA A 60 -2.29 29.70 -14.14
C ALA A 60 -1.46 28.98 -13.06
N GLY A 61 -2.14 28.14 -12.28
CA GLY A 61 -1.48 27.08 -11.52
C GLY A 61 -1.38 25.84 -12.41
N GLU A 62 -0.21 25.22 -12.48
CA GLU A 62 -0.03 23.95 -13.18
C GLU A 62 -1.00 22.91 -12.63
N THR A 63 -1.91 22.40 -13.46
CA THR A 63 -2.81 21.32 -13.07
C THR A 63 -2.20 20.02 -13.60
N LYS A 64 -1.92 19.08 -12.69
CA LYS A 64 -1.51 17.73 -13.08
C LYS A 64 -2.77 16.89 -13.30
N VAL A 65 -2.94 16.39 -14.52
CA VAL A 65 -3.98 15.40 -14.86
C VAL A 65 -3.32 14.04 -14.78
N ILE A 66 -3.80 13.20 -13.87
CA ILE A 66 -3.27 11.86 -13.64
C ILE A 66 -4.24 10.87 -14.26
N GLN A 67 -3.74 10.11 -15.24
CA GLN A 67 -4.47 8.97 -15.76
C GLN A 67 -4.14 7.76 -14.89
N TYR A 68 -5.16 7.21 -14.25
CA TYR A 68 -5.03 6.16 -13.24
C TYR A 68 -5.87 4.96 -13.64
N ASP A 69 -5.27 3.78 -13.61
CA ASP A 69 -6.01 2.51 -13.73
C ASP A 69 -6.43 2.07 -12.33
N SER A 70 -7.71 2.26 -11.99
CA SER A 70 -8.25 1.88 -10.67
C SER A 70 -8.22 0.37 -10.42
N LYS A 71 -8.20 -0.46 -11.47
CA LYS A 71 -8.13 -1.92 -11.34
C LYS A 71 -6.71 -2.43 -11.17
N LYS A 72 -5.74 -1.72 -11.75
CA LYS A 72 -4.32 -2.09 -11.68
C LYS A 72 -3.52 -1.25 -10.70
N TYR A 73 -4.16 -0.29 -10.04
CA TYR A 73 -3.55 0.63 -9.07
C TYR A 73 -2.30 1.34 -9.58
N ASN A 74 -2.21 1.55 -10.90
CA ASN A 74 -1.03 2.08 -11.56
C ASN A 74 -1.31 3.45 -12.19
N VAL A 75 -0.32 4.33 -12.09
CA VAL A 75 -0.34 5.64 -12.75
C VAL A 75 0.09 5.45 -14.20
N LEU A 76 -0.88 5.57 -15.12
CA LEU A 76 -0.66 5.36 -16.55
C LEU A 76 0.11 6.52 -17.19
N SER A 77 -0.13 7.75 -16.73
CA SER A 77 0.57 8.95 -17.19
C SER A 77 0.25 10.17 -16.32
N ILE A 78 1.18 11.13 -16.28
CA ILE A 78 1.02 12.43 -15.64
C ILE A 78 1.14 13.49 -16.72
N TYR A 79 0.07 14.23 -16.98
CA TYR A 79 0.07 15.36 -17.91
C TYR A 79 0.12 16.68 -17.15
N GLU A 80 0.93 17.61 -17.65
CA GLU A 80 0.89 19.00 -17.22
C GLU A 80 -0.01 19.78 -18.18
N GLY A 81 -1.16 20.24 -17.68
CA GLY A 81 -2.14 21.00 -18.46
C GLY A 81 -2.70 22.17 -17.67
N LYS A 82 -3.03 23.28 -18.35
CA LYS A 82 -3.74 24.41 -17.75
C LYS A 82 -5.25 24.15 -17.88
N SER A 83 -5.94 23.84 -16.78
CA SER A 83 -7.40 23.65 -16.78
C SER A 83 -8.08 24.49 -15.68
N PRO A 84 -9.26 25.10 -15.93
CA PRO A 84 -9.98 25.93 -14.95
C PRO A 84 -10.72 25.16 -13.85
N ASN A 85 -10.74 23.83 -13.87
CA ASN A 85 -11.57 23.00 -12.98
C ASN A 85 -10.71 21.96 -12.22
N PRO A 86 -11.11 21.55 -10.99
CA PRO A 86 -10.34 20.64 -10.13
C PRO A 86 -10.10 19.28 -10.81
N VAL A 87 -9.09 18.57 -10.32
CA VAL A 87 -8.65 17.25 -10.82
C VAL A 87 -9.84 16.36 -11.16
N VAL A 88 -10.07 16.13 -12.46
CA VAL A 88 -11.11 15.22 -12.95
C VAL A 88 -10.45 13.88 -13.27
N PHE A 89 -10.68 12.89 -12.41
CA PHE A 89 -10.32 11.50 -12.71
C PHE A 89 -11.40 10.89 -13.61
N ARG A 90 -11.02 10.48 -14.81
CA ARG A 90 -11.93 9.80 -15.74
C ARG A 90 -11.67 8.30 -15.64
N GLU A 91 -12.57 7.60 -14.97
CA GLU A 91 -12.58 6.14 -14.95
C GLU A 91 -12.84 5.63 -16.38
N LEU A 92 -12.00 4.72 -16.88
CA LEU A 92 -12.26 4.02 -18.13
C LEU A 92 -13.34 2.96 -17.88
N ASN A 93 -14.60 3.35 -17.99
CA ASN A 93 -15.70 2.40 -18.13
C ASN A 93 -16.35 2.47 -19.52
N LYS A 94 -16.66 1.28 -20.01
CA LYS A 94 -17.03 0.89 -21.37
C LYS A 94 -18.25 1.65 -21.92
N THR A 95 -18.21 1.85 -23.25
CA THR A 95 -19.30 2.18 -24.18
C THR A 95 -19.99 3.54 -24.03
N ASP A 96 -19.60 4.50 -24.87
CA ASP A 96 -20.41 4.94 -26.02
C ASP A 96 -19.68 6.01 -26.84
N GLY A 97 -19.61 5.82 -28.16
CA GLY A 97 -19.14 6.84 -29.11
C GLY A 97 -18.01 6.35 -30.02
N VAL A 98 -18.38 5.94 -31.24
CA VAL A 98 -17.49 5.72 -32.37
C VAL A 98 -16.70 7.01 -32.62
N PHE A 99 -15.40 7.00 -32.33
CA PHE A 99 -14.45 7.98 -32.86
C PHE A 99 -13.37 7.24 -33.64
N THR A 100 -13.35 7.49 -34.94
CA THR A 100 -12.30 7.06 -35.87
C THR A 100 -10.95 7.61 -35.42
N GLN A 101 -9.97 6.72 -35.24
CA GLN A 101 -8.61 7.11 -34.86
C GLN A 101 -7.96 8.00 -35.93
N PRO A 102 -7.24 9.07 -35.55
CA PRO A 102 -6.28 9.71 -36.44
C PRO A 102 -5.06 8.79 -36.63
N LYS A 103 -4.68 8.53 -37.88
CA LYS A 103 -3.44 7.84 -38.23
C LYS A 103 -2.23 8.61 -37.65
N ILE A 104 -1.45 7.95 -36.80
CA ILE A 104 -0.12 8.41 -36.39
C ILE A 104 0.91 7.79 -37.36
N PRO A 105 1.91 8.56 -37.85
CA PRO A 105 2.90 8.07 -38.81
C PRO A 105 3.82 7.02 -38.18
N SER A 106 4.07 5.94 -38.91
CA SER A 106 5.03 4.89 -38.57
C SER A 106 6.48 5.39 -38.66
N MET A 107 7.28 5.13 -37.61
CA MET A 107 8.74 5.09 -37.71
C MET A 107 9.22 3.64 -37.96
N PRO A 108 10.38 3.46 -38.62
CA PRO A 108 10.66 2.29 -39.45
C PRO A 108 11.02 1.04 -38.66
N SER A 109 10.54 -0.09 -39.18
CA SER A 109 10.85 -1.46 -38.76
C SER A 109 12.30 -1.84 -39.12
N VAL A 110 12.99 -2.48 -38.17
CA VAL A 110 14.10 -3.37 -38.45
C VAL A 110 13.53 -4.71 -38.92
N ASP A 111 14.02 -5.17 -40.06
CA ASP A 111 13.63 -6.39 -40.74
C ASP A 111 13.71 -7.63 -39.83
N ASP A 112 12.66 -8.44 -39.83
CA ASP A 112 12.86 -9.89 -39.84
C ASP A 112 11.83 -10.57 -40.74
N LYS A 113 12.35 -11.38 -41.66
CA LYS A 113 11.59 -12.14 -42.65
C LYS A 113 11.11 -13.41 -41.97
N THR A 114 9.81 -13.71 -42.04
CA THR A 114 9.34 -15.04 -42.48
C THR A 114 7.81 -15.07 -42.64
N GLN A 115 7.41 -15.99 -43.50
CA GLN A 115 6.15 -16.06 -44.23
C GLN A 115 4.93 -16.38 -43.38
N ASN A 116 3.80 -15.78 -43.76
CA ASN A 116 2.46 -16.29 -43.52
C ASN A 116 2.31 -17.68 -44.15
N ASP A 117 1.74 -18.61 -43.40
CA ASP A 117 0.76 -19.51 -44.02
C ASP A 117 -0.41 -19.79 -43.06
N ASN A 118 -1.61 -19.61 -43.61
CA ASN A 118 -2.89 -19.79 -42.93
C ASN A 118 -3.23 -21.28 -42.95
N GLY A 119 -3.33 -21.90 -41.78
CA GLY A 119 -3.89 -23.24 -41.61
C GLY A 119 -4.67 -23.33 -40.31
N GLN A 120 -6.00 -23.29 -40.42
CA GLN A 120 -6.88 -23.81 -39.38
C GLN A 120 -6.62 -25.32 -39.25
N ASP A 121 -6.03 -25.76 -38.13
CA ASP A 121 -5.97 -27.17 -37.77
C ASP A 121 -7.00 -27.48 -36.66
N PRO A 122 -8.05 -28.28 -36.95
CA PRO A 122 -8.98 -28.77 -35.95
C PRO A 122 -8.37 -29.98 -35.23
N SER A 123 -7.40 -29.74 -34.33
CA SER A 123 -6.73 -30.82 -33.59
C SER A 123 -6.48 -30.51 -32.10
N LEU A 124 -7.41 -29.82 -31.43
CA LEU A 124 -7.53 -29.89 -29.96
C LEU A 124 -8.46 -31.05 -29.56
N LYS A 125 -8.08 -32.27 -29.96
CA LYS A 125 -8.57 -33.51 -29.33
C LYS A 125 -7.44 -34.09 -28.49
N GLN A 126 -7.65 -34.09 -27.18
CA GLN A 126 -7.02 -34.98 -26.19
C GLN A 126 -5.54 -35.31 -26.44
N GLN A 127 -4.65 -34.40 -26.05
CA GLN A 127 -3.31 -34.84 -25.64
C GLN A 127 -3.38 -35.31 -24.19
N ASN A 128 -3.46 -36.63 -24.01
CA ASN A 128 -3.11 -37.31 -22.77
C ASN A 128 -1.61 -37.11 -22.49
N GLY A 129 -1.23 -35.95 -21.95
CA GLY A 129 0.00 -35.80 -21.18
C GLY A 129 -0.33 -36.16 -19.73
N SER A 130 0.40 -37.10 -19.15
CA SER A 130 0.22 -37.51 -17.74
C SER A 130 0.37 -36.30 -16.82
N GLU A 131 -0.75 -35.78 -16.32
CA GLU A 131 -0.75 -34.71 -15.34
C GLU A 131 -0.01 -35.18 -14.08
N CYS A 132 0.91 -34.35 -13.60
CA CYS A 132 1.72 -34.61 -12.42
C CYS A 132 0.83 -34.99 -11.22
N GLN A 133 0.86 -36.25 -10.77
CA GLN A 133 0.14 -36.64 -9.55
C GLN A 133 1.01 -36.39 -8.32
N PHE A 134 0.60 -35.44 -7.49
CA PHE A 134 1.25 -35.09 -6.24
C PHE A 134 0.78 -36.06 -5.14
N SER A 135 1.56 -37.13 -4.90
CA SER A 135 1.22 -38.16 -3.92
C SER A 135 1.14 -37.59 -2.50
N LYS A 136 0.00 -37.83 -1.84
CA LYS A 136 -0.20 -37.64 -0.39
C LYS A 136 -0.10 -38.94 0.40
N ASP A 137 0.40 -40.02 -0.21
CA ASP A 137 0.64 -41.29 0.48
C ASP A 137 1.95 -41.23 1.27
N TYR A 138 1.85 -40.74 2.50
CA TYR A 138 2.98 -40.63 3.41
C TYR A 138 3.17 -41.86 4.32
N SER A 139 2.51 -42.98 4.02
CA SER A 139 2.49 -44.18 4.88
C SER A 139 3.86 -44.76 5.24
N ARG A 140 4.89 -44.45 4.44
CA ARG A 140 6.28 -44.90 4.62
C ARG A 140 7.13 -43.98 5.50
N TYR A 141 6.64 -42.79 5.84
CA TYR A 141 7.40 -41.77 6.56
C TYR A 141 6.84 -41.55 7.95
N GLN A 142 7.69 -41.17 8.91
CA GLN A 142 7.26 -40.94 10.28
C GLN A 142 6.81 -39.49 10.45
N LEU A 143 5.56 -39.32 10.89
CA LEU A 143 5.01 -38.01 11.22
C LEU A 143 5.74 -37.39 12.42
N ILE A 144 6.20 -36.15 12.26
CA ILE A 144 6.82 -35.37 13.33
C ILE A 144 5.73 -34.83 14.26
N ARG A 145 5.53 -35.50 15.40
CA ARG A 145 4.53 -35.08 16.42
C ARG A 145 4.99 -33.94 17.33
N GLN A 146 6.29 -33.67 17.35
CA GLN A 146 6.89 -32.66 18.24
C GLN A 146 6.83 -31.28 17.58
N LEU A 147 5.81 -30.49 17.93
CA LEU A 147 5.56 -29.16 17.35
C LEU A 147 6.74 -28.19 17.49
N ASN A 148 7.59 -28.34 18.52
CA ASN A 148 8.79 -27.51 18.71
C ASN A 148 9.86 -27.70 17.63
N ARG A 149 9.79 -28.77 16.82
CA ARG A 149 10.68 -28.99 15.68
C ARG A 149 10.21 -28.27 14.41
N ILE A 150 8.97 -27.78 14.41
CA ILE A 150 8.36 -27.08 13.29
C ILE A 150 8.69 -25.59 13.40
N LYS A 151 9.50 -25.07 12.48
CA LYS A 151 9.93 -23.67 12.45
C LYS A 151 9.10 -22.88 11.43
N VAL A 152 7.78 -22.88 11.61
CA VAL A 152 6.85 -22.14 10.75
C VAL A 152 6.08 -21.12 11.60
N TRP A 153 6.01 -19.88 11.13
CA TRP A 153 5.26 -18.80 11.77
C TRP A 153 4.53 -17.93 10.73
N PRO A 154 3.24 -17.63 10.94
CA PRO A 154 2.33 -18.23 11.92
C PRO A 154 2.18 -19.74 11.70
N MET A 155 1.88 -20.49 12.77
CA MET A 155 1.59 -21.91 12.66
C MET A 155 0.35 -22.12 11.78
N PRO A 156 0.42 -22.93 10.71
CA PRO A 156 -0.73 -23.18 9.85
C PRO A 156 -1.89 -23.83 10.59
N HIS A 157 -3.11 -23.69 10.05
CA HIS A 157 -4.30 -24.32 10.59
C HIS A 157 -4.15 -25.85 10.72
N SER A 158 -3.58 -26.50 9.70
CA SER A 158 -3.21 -27.91 9.71
C SER A 158 -1.85 -28.09 9.05
N ILE A 159 -0.96 -28.81 9.72
CA ILE A 159 0.39 -29.10 9.22
C ILE A 159 0.79 -30.52 9.62
N ASP A 160 1.07 -31.33 8.61
CA ASP A 160 1.71 -32.63 8.76
C ASP A 160 3.10 -32.56 8.13
N LEU A 161 4.13 -32.71 8.95
CA LEU A 161 5.53 -32.79 8.51
C LEU A 161 6.09 -34.17 8.78
N TYR A 162 6.84 -34.71 7.84
CA TYR A 162 7.42 -36.04 7.95
C TYR A 162 8.93 -35.96 8.02
N ASP A 163 9.56 -36.89 8.73
CA ASP A 163 10.98 -36.90 9.06
C ASP A 163 11.91 -37.33 7.91
N TYR A 164 11.61 -36.85 6.70
CA TYR A 164 12.35 -37.16 5.50
C TYR A 164 12.73 -35.88 4.77
N ASP A 165 14.04 -35.60 4.72
CA ASP A 165 14.60 -34.47 3.98
C ASP A 165 14.86 -34.84 2.53
N VAL A 166 14.27 -34.07 1.63
CA VAL A 166 14.49 -34.18 0.19
C VAL A 166 15.38 -33.02 -0.28
N PRO A 167 16.49 -33.31 -0.99
CA PRO A 167 17.30 -32.28 -1.64
C PRO A 167 16.52 -31.46 -2.68
N ILE A 168 16.86 -30.19 -2.81
CA ILE A 168 16.36 -29.32 -3.88
C ILE A 168 17.44 -29.19 -4.94
N GLN A 169 17.08 -29.50 -6.19
CA GLN A 169 17.94 -29.32 -7.35
C GLN A 169 17.73 -27.91 -7.92
N LEU A 170 18.82 -27.16 -8.02
CA LEU A 170 18.82 -25.81 -8.59
C LEU A 170 19.13 -25.85 -10.10
N PRO A 171 18.57 -24.92 -10.90
CA PRO A 171 17.63 -23.87 -10.49
C PRO A 171 16.21 -24.40 -10.23
N MET A 172 15.57 -23.90 -9.17
CA MET A 172 14.18 -24.23 -8.85
C MET A 172 13.23 -23.51 -9.81
N THR A 173 12.44 -24.26 -10.57
CA THR A 173 11.48 -23.71 -11.53
C THR A 173 10.13 -23.41 -10.87
N PHE A 174 9.49 -22.31 -11.23
CA PHE A 174 8.14 -21.97 -10.75
C PHE A 174 7.20 -21.90 -11.95
N GLN A 175 6.14 -22.70 -11.92
CA GLN A 175 5.16 -22.80 -12.99
C GLN A 175 3.81 -22.34 -12.47
N THR A 176 3.16 -21.42 -13.18
CA THR A 176 1.82 -20.94 -12.86
C THR A 176 0.84 -21.40 -13.94
N ASN A 177 -0.41 -21.67 -13.57
CA ASN A 177 -1.46 -22.04 -14.52
C ASN A 177 -1.98 -20.86 -15.37
N PHE A 178 -1.64 -19.62 -15.00
CA PHE A 178 -1.94 -18.39 -15.74
C PHE A 178 -0.92 -17.30 -15.44
N LYS A 179 -0.97 -16.18 -16.18
CA LYS A 179 -0.04 -15.05 -16.02
C LYS A 179 -0.68 -13.94 -15.19
N HIS A 180 -0.12 -13.66 -14.02
CA HIS A 180 -0.59 -12.58 -13.15
C HIS A 180 0.59 -11.79 -12.59
N GLU A 181 0.48 -10.47 -12.59
CA GLU A 181 1.57 -9.55 -12.20
C GLU A 181 2.01 -9.76 -10.74
N ILE A 182 1.05 -9.82 -9.80
CA ILE A 182 1.32 -10.07 -8.38
C ILE A 182 2.07 -11.39 -8.17
N LEU A 183 1.65 -12.47 -8.85
CA LEU A 183 2.30 -13.77 -8.71
C LEU A 183 3.71 -13.77 -9.29
N HIS A 184 3.90 -13.14 -10.45
CA HIS A 184 5.20 -13.03 -11.09
C HIS A 184 6.23 -12.33 -10.19
N GLU A 185 5.86 -11.18 -9.63
CA GLU A 185 6.73 -10.44 -8.72
C GLU A 185 6.92 -11.14 -7.37
N ALA A 186 5.90 -11.87 -6.90
CA ALA A 186 6.03 -12.71 -5.70
C ALA A 186 7.00 -13.87 -5.91
N VAL A 187 6.92 -14.58 -7.05
CA VAL A 187 7.84 -15.68 -7.37
C VAL A 187 9.28 -15.21 -7.38
N LYS A 188 9.58 -14.09 -8.05
CA LYS A 188 10.94 -13.52 -8.05
C LYS A 188 11.43 -13.22 -6.63
N ARG A 189 10.63 -12.50 -5.84
CA ARG A 189 10.97 -12.14 -4.46
C ARG A 189 11.21 -13.38 -3.60
N TYR A 190 10.36 -14.40 -3.72
CA TYR A 190 10.48 -15.62 -2.94
C TYR A 190 11.64 -16.50 -3.38
N GLN A 191 12.04 -16.49 -4.65
CA GLN A 191 13.29 -17.12 -5.09
C GLN A 191 14.49 -16.52 -4.35
N ASP A 192 14.56 -15.19 -4.24
CA ASP A 192 15.64 -14.52 -3.50
C ASP A 192 15.63 -14.85 -1.99
N ILE A 193 14.44 -14.93 -1.39
CA ILE A 193 14.28 -15.29 0.03
C ILE A 193 14.67 -16.77 0.28
N MET A 194 14.19 -17.68 -0.56
CA MET A 194 14.39 -19.13 -0.40
C MET A 194 15.84 -19.56 -0.65
N PHE A 195 16.53 -18.89 -1.56
CA PHE A 195 17.82 -19.32 -2.09
C PHE A 195 18.94 -18.28 -1.89
N SER A 196 19.07 -17.76 -0.66
CA SER A 196 20.02 -16.70 -0.31
C SER A 196 21.50 -17.12 -0.22
N HIS A 197 21.79 -18.41 -0.19
CA HIS A 197 23.14 -19.00 -0.15
C HIS A 197 23.58 -19.55 -1.51
N THR A 198 24.84 -19.31 -1.87
CA THR A 198 25.49 -19.90 -3.04
C THR A 198 25.91 -21.34 -2.75
N VAL A 199 25.49 -22.27 -3.61
CA VAL A 199 25.96 -23.67 -3.56
C VAL A 199 27.31 -23.74 -4.27
N SER A 200 28.34 -24.22 -3.57
CA SER A 200 29.74 -24.19 -4.02
C SER A 200 30.20 -25.46 -4.74
N SER A 201 29.50 -26.57 -4.51
CA SER A 201 29.84 -27.88 -5.04
C SER A 201 29.24 -28.16 -6.42
N GLU A 202 29.92 -29.00 -7.22
CA GLU A 202 29.38 -29.53 -8.48
C GLU A 202 27.99 -30.14 -8.24
N PRO A 203 27.05 -30.00 -9.21
CA PRO A 203 25.68 -30.48 -9.04
C PRO A 203 25.68 -31.99 -8.75
N ARG A 204 25.38 -32.34 -7.49
CA ARG A 204 25.23 -33.74 -7.09
C ARG A 204 24.02 -34.33 -7.80
N VAL A 205 24.18 -35.48 -8.43
CA VAL A 205 23.06 -36.23 -9.00
C VAL A 205 22.31 -36.90 -7.85
N TYR A 206 21.13 -36.40 -7.54
CA TYR A 206 20.25 -37.00 -6.54
C TYR A 206 19.32 -38.01 -7.21
N HIS A 207 19.08 -39.14 -6.55
CA HIS A 207 18.05 -40.09 -6.99
C HIS A 207 16.63 -39.57 -6.70
N GLU A 208 16.48 -38.78 -5.64
CA GLU A 208 15.23 -38.16 -5.19
C GLU A 208 15.47 -36.69 -4.92
N TYR A 209 14.72 -35.81 -5.59
CA TYR A 209 14.86 -34.37 -5.47
C TYR A 209 13.58 -33.63 -5.89
N PHE A 210 13.49 -32.36 -5.53
CA PHE A 210 12.54 -31.41 -6.12
C PHE A 210 13.27 -30.36 -6.97
N ASP A 211 12.77 -30.07 -8.17
CA ASP A 211 13.33 -29.08 -9.09
C ASP A 211 12.31 -28.02 -9.55
N GLY A 212 11.13 -28.01 -8.94
CA GLY A 212 10.20 -26.92 -9.12
C GLY A 212 8.97 -26.91 -8.24
N VAL A 213 8.21 -25.84 -8.39
CA VAL A 213 6.95 -25.57 -7.70
C VAL A 213 5.89 -25.30 -8.77
N VAL A 214 4.76 -25.99 -8.65
CA VAL A 214 3.56 -25.73 -9.44
C VAL A 214 2.59 -24.92 -8.57
N LEU A 215 2.27 -23.72 -9.04
CA LEU A 215 1.30 -22.80 -8.49
C LEU A 215 0.00 -22.95 -9.29
N HIS A 216 -1.04 -23.49 -8.66
CA HIS A 216 -2.35 -23.66 -9.28
C HIS A 216 -3.36 -22.79 -8.54
N ILE A 217 -3.89 -21.78 -9.22
CA ILE A 217 -4.87 -20.85 -8.65
C ILE A 217 -6.20 -21.01 -9.35
N ASP A 218 -7.28 -21.11 -8.57
CA ASP A 218 -8.61 -21.42 -9.10
C ASP A 218 -9.24 -20.23 -9.84
N LYS A 219 -8.94 -18.99 -9.43
CA LYS A 219 -9.48 -17.75 -10.02
C LYS A 219 -8.40 -16.92 -10.69
N ASP A 220 -8.63 -16.58 -11.96
CA ASP A 220 -7.64 -15.97 -12.85
C ASP A 220 -7.58 -14.42 -12.72
N ASP A 221 -8.71 -13.67 -12.67
CA ASP A 221 -8.61 -12.29 -13.18
C ASP A 221 -9.32 -11.11 -12.45
N ASP A 222 -9.94 -11.25 -11.27
CA ASP A 222 -10.61 -10.09 -10.61
C ASP A 222 -10.68 -10.20 -9.08
N VAL A 223 -9.56 -10.47 -8.41
CA VAL A 223 -9.54 -10.48 -6.93
C VAL A 223 -9.00 -9.16 -6.41
N GLU A 224 -9.93 -8.26 -6.09
CA GLU A 224 -9.63 -7.03 -5.38
C GLU A 224 -9.20 -7.30 -3.93
N LEU A 225 -8.39 -6.40 -3.38
CA LEU A 225 -8.04 -6.45 -1.97
C LEU A 225 -9.24 -6.00 -1.13
N GLU A 226 -9.90 -6.95 -0.49
CA GLU A 226 -11.08 -6.70 0.33
C GLU A 226 -11.07 -7.49 1.64
N LEU A 227 -11.98 -7.13 2.56
CA LEU A 227 -12.08 -7.79 3.86
C LEU A 227 -12.45 -9.28 3.74
N SER A 228 -13.23 -9.67 2.73
CA SER A 228 -13.68 -11.03 2.50
C SER A 228 -12.74 -11.87 1.62
N MET A 229 -11.56 -11.35 1.25
CA MET A 229 -10.68 -12.04 0.33
C MET A 229 -10.26 -13.42 0.86
N ASP A 230 -10.30 -14.43 -0.02
CA ASP A 230 -9.89 -15.77 0.34
C ASP A 230 -8.36 -15.90 0.34
N GLU A 231 -7.78 -15.98 1.53
CA GLU A 231 -6.34 -16.17 1.76
C GLU A 231 -5.98 -17.64 2.06
N SER A 232 -6.88 -18.59 1.81
CA SER A 232 -6.62 -20.01 2.04
C SER A 232 -5.72 -20.62 0.97
N TYR A 233 -4.95 -21.63 1.37
CA TYR A 233 -4.09 -22.38 0.46
C TYR A 233 -3.85 -23.81 0.96
N GLU A 234 -3.49 -24.68 0.03
CA GLU A 234 -2.97 -26.02 0.29
C GLU A 234 -1.54 -26.12 -0.27
N LEU A 235 -0.59 -26.51 0.57
CA LEU A 235 0.81 -26.75 0.19
C LEU A 235 1.14 -28.24 0.38
N ILE A 236 1.63 -28.87 -0.68
CA ILE A 236 1.97 -30.28 -0.73
C ILE A 236 3.42 -30.42 -1.19
N VAL A 237 4.27 -30.93 -0.29
CA VAL A 237 5.58 -31.48 -0.61
C VAL A 237 5.37 -33.00 -0.69
N PRO A 238 5.26 -33.57 -1.90
CA PRO A 238 4.68 -34.91 -2.10
C PRO A 238 5.63 -36.04 -1.70
N ALA A 239 5.06 -37.19 -1.31
CA ALA A 239 5.83 -38.41 -1.06
C ALA A 239 6.59 -38.90 -2.30
N LEU A 240 7.75 -39.53 -2.09
CA LEU A 240 8.63 -40.07 -3.14
C LEU A 240 8.78 -41.60 -3.07
N PRO A 241 9.07 -42.29 -4.19
CA PRO A 241 9.00 -41.78 -5.55
C PRO A 241 7.55 -41.45 -5.92
N SER A 242 7.33 -40.39 -6.71
CA SER A 242 5.99 -40.13 -7.23
C SER A 242 5.56 -41.32 -8.11
N ASN A 243 4.30 -41.76 -7.97
CA ASN A 243 3.71 -42.78 -8.85
C ASN A 243 3.63 -42.31 -10.31
N SER A 244 3.86 -41.01 -10.57
CA SER A 244 4.00 -40.44 -11.90
C SER A 244 5.48 -40.34 -12.29
N VAL A 245 5.82 -40.88 -13.46
CA VAL A 245 7.15 -40.70 -14.06
C VAL A 245 7.44 -39.19 -14.18
N ASN A 246 8.56 -38.74 -13.61
CA ASN A 246 9.09 -37.38 -13.73
C ASN A 246 8.35 -36.24 -12.98
N CYS A 247 7.59 -36.53 -11.92
CA CYS A 247 6.92 -35.48 -11.13
C CYS A 247 7.72 -35.03 -9.88
N ASN A 248 8.89 -34.43 -10.10
CA ASN A 248 9.77 -33.90 -9.04
C ASN A 248 9.40 -32.46 -8.64
N LYS A 249 8.11 -32.20 -8.41
CA LYS A 249 7.57 -30.86 -8.16
C LYS A 249 6.83 -30.78 -6.82
N ILE A 250 6.86 -29.61 -6.21
CA ILE A 250 6.02 -29.20 -5.07
C ILE A 250 4.75 -28.58 -5.62
N LEU A 251 3.61 -28.77 -4.95
CA LEU A 251 2.33 -28.17 -5.36
C LEU A 251 1.85 -27.16 -4.31
N LEU A 252 1.54 -25.96 -4.77
CA LEU A 252 0.82 -24.94 -4.00
C LEU A 252 -0.49 -24.60 -4.74
N ARG A 253 -1.62 -24.89 -4.08
CA ARG A 253 -2.97 -24.58 -4.57
C ARG A 253 -3.58 -23.46 -3.74
N ALA A 254 -4.28 -22.54 -4.37
CA ALA A 254 -5.04 -21.50 -3.65
C ALA A 254 -6.26 -21.04 -4.45
N GLY A 255 -7.30 -20.58 -3.76
CA GLY A 255 -8.47 -20.02 -4.42
C GLY A 255 -8.20 -18.67 -5.10
N THR A 256 -7.19 -17.93 -4.64
CA THR A 256 -6.80 -16.60 -5.14
C THR A 256 -5.29 -16.42 -5.13
N VAL A 257 -4.82 -15.38 -5.81
CA VAL A 257 -3.41 -14.96 -5.77
C VAL A 257 -2.94 -14.64 -4.35
N PHE A 258 -3.81 -14.13 -3.46
CA PHE A 258 -3.44 -13.78 -2.09
C PHE A 258 -3.23 -15.00 -1.21
N GLY A 259 -4.04 -16.06 -1.38
CA GLY A 259 -3.77 -17.35 -0.76
C GLY A 259 -2.43 -17.92 -1.19
N ALA A 260 -2.09 -17.79 -2.48
CA ALA A 260 -0.78 -18.20 -3.00
C ALA A 260 0.38 -17.41 -2.38
N LEU A 261 0.22 -16.10 -2.16
CA LEU A 261 1.24 -15.31 -1.44
C LEU A 261 1.49 -15.87 -0.02
N ARG A 262 0.42 -16.25 0.70
CA ARG A 262 0.55 -16.87 2.04
C ARG A 262 1.22 -18.24 1.98
N GLY A 263 0.94 -19.02 0.95
CA GLY A 263 1.55 -20.32 0.73
C GLY A 263 3.03 -20.22 0.34
N LEU A 264 3.42 -19.24 -0.47
CA LEU A 264 4.82 -18.98 -0.82
C LEU A 264 5.63 -18.58 0.42
N GLU A 265 5.06 -17.79 1.32
CA GLU A 265 5.67 -17.49 2.62
C GLU A 265 5.90 -18.76 3.44
N THR A 266 4.89 -19.62 3.56
CA THR A 266 5.04 -20.87 4.30
C THR A 266 6.04 -21.81 3.64
N LEU A 267 6.07 -21.87 2.30
CA LEU A 267 7.07 -22.65 1.57
C LEU A 267 8.50 -22.14 1.84
N SER A 268 8.69 -20.83 1.92
CA SER A 268 10.03 -20.25 2.17
C SER A 268 10.59 -20.67 3.53
N GLN A 269 9.73 -20.82 4.52
CA GLN A 269 10.08 -21.24 5.87
C GLN A 269 10.40 -22.75 5.97
N LEU A 270 9.91 -23.57 5.03
CA LEU A 270 10.18 -25.01 4.97
C LEU A 270 11.49 -25.33 4.25
N ILE A 271 11.87 -24.50 3.29
CA ILE A 271 13.14 -24.64 2.57
C ILE A 271 14.28 -24.20 3.47
N ARG A 272 15.27 -25.07 3.64
CA ARG A 272 16.44 -24.82 4.49
C ARG A 272 17.73 -25.13 3.75
N TYR A 273 18.74 -24.32 4.01
CA TYR A 273 20.09 -24.61 3.58
C TYR A 273 20.83 -25.43 4.64
N ASP A 274 21.39 -26.56 4.23
CA ASP A 274 22.22 -27.41 5.07
C ASP A 274 23.69 -27.12 4.80
N PHE A 275 24.34 -26.44 5.75
CA PHE A 275 25.75 -26.07 5.69
C PHE A 275 26.70 -27.27 5.70
N ALA A 276 26.29 -28.41 6.27
CA ALA A 276 27.14 -29.59 6.34
C ALA A 276 27.21 -30.30 4.98
N THR A 277 26.10 -30.30 4.24
CA THR A 277 26.04 -30.92 2.91
C THR A 277 26.25 -29.94 1.76
N ASP A 278 26.19 -28.62 2.01
CA ASP A 278 26.19 -27.54 1.01
C ASP A 278 25.00 -27.68 0.03
N THR A 279 23.79 -27.87 0.58
CA THR A 279 22.59 -28.14 -0.24
C THR A 279 21.33 -27.56 0.37
N TYR A 280 20.39 -27.14 -0.47
CA TYR A 280 19.02 -26.87 -0.03
C TYR A 280 18.24 -28.17 0.16
N LYS A 281 17.41 -28.21 1.19
CA LYS A 281 16.55 -29.34 1.56
C LYS A 281 15.18 -28.85 1.97
N ILE A 282 14.19 -29.73 1.84
CA ILE A 282 12.83 -29.53 2.33
C ILE A 282 12.29 -30.86 2.88
N MET A 283 11.53 -30.80 3.96
CA MET A 283 10.83 -31.98 4.48
C MET A 283 9.53 -32.23 3.73
N LEU A 284 9.14 -33.50 3.61
CA LEU A 284 7.82 -33.85 3.13
C LEU A 284 6.73 -33.25 4.03
N ALA A 285 5.67 -32.75 3.41
CA ALA A 285 4.70 -31.90 4.08
C ALA A 285 3.33 -31.94 3.40
N SER A 286 2.27 -31.95 4.20
CA SER A 286 0.92 -31.61 3.77
C SER A 286 0.36 -30.52 4.68
N ILE A 287 0.08 -29.36 4.11
CA ILE A 287 -0.36 -28.17 4.85
C ILE A 287 -1.65 -27.67 4.22
N ASN A 288 -2.64 -27.45 5.05
CA ASN A 288 -3.87 -26.76 4.70
C ASN A 288 -4.03 -25.59 5.65
N ASP A 289 -4.04 -24.38 5.11
CA ASP A 289 -4.03 -23.17 5.92
C ASP A 289 -5.07 -22.15 5.48
N LYS A 290 -5.54 -21.37 6.46
CA LYS A 290 -6.41 -20.23 6.29
C LYS A 290 -6.35 -19.36 7.54
N PRO A 291 -6.47 -18.03 7.41
CA PRO A 291 -6.49 -17.16 8.58
C PRO A 291 -7.75 -17.39 9.41
N ARG A 292 -7.61 -17.35 10.74
CA ARG A 292 -8.76 -17.35 11.66
C ARG A 292 -9.58 -16.06 11.56
N PHE A 293 -8.91 -14.93 11.35
CA PHE A 293 -9.53 -13.60 11.26
C PHE A 293 -9.07 -12.90 9.99
N ALA A 294 -10.02 -12.26 9.30
CA ALA A 294 -9.78 -11.61 8.02
C ALA A 294 -9.14 -10.22 8.14
N HIS A 295 -9.24 -9.56 9.30
CA HIS A 295 -8.55 -8.29 9.55
C HIS A 295 -7.36 -8.54 10.49
N ARG A 296 -6.14 -8.37 9.99
CA ARG A 296 -4.89 -8.51 10.76
C ARG A 296 -4.05 -7.27 10.48
N GLY A 297 -4.24 -6.26 11.34
CA GLY A 297 -3.74 -4.91 11.14
C GLY A 297 -2.50 -4.56 11.93
N ILE A 298 -1.65 -3.72 11.35
CA ILE A 298 -0.64 -2.92 12.06
C ILE A 298 -0.96 -1.44 11.82
N LEU A 299 -1.05 -0.68 12.90
CA LEU A 299 -1.17 0.78 12.86
C LEU A 299 0.22 1.40 12.85
N LEU A 300 0.50 2.29 11.89
CA LEU A 300 1.66 3.16 11.92
C LEU A 300 1.21 4.62 11.93
N ASP A 301 1.63 5.32 12.98
CA ASP A 301 1.48 6.76 13.13
C ASP A 301 2.66 7.46 12.45
N THR A 302 2.36 8.19 11.39
CA THR A 302 3.35 8.96 10.64
C THR A 302 3.23 10.47 10.85
N SER A 303 2.38 10.89 11.79
CA SER A 303 2.24 12.29 12.15
C SER A 303 3.12 12.68 13.33
N ARG A 304 3.13 11.87 14.39
CA ARG A 304 3.95 12.12 15.61
C ARG A 304 5.43 12.12 15.29
N HIS A 305 5.84 11.26 14.36
CA HIS A 305 7.15 11.26 13.75
C HIS A 305 7.00 10.88 12.28
N PHE A 306 7.72 11.57 11.40
CA PHE A 306 7.74 11.22 9.99
C PHE A 306 8.51 9.91 9.78
N HIS A 307 7.91 8.98 9.02
CA HIS A 307 8.56 7.75 8.59
C HIS A 307 8.82 7.76 7.08
N PRO A 308 10.07 7.70 6.60
CA PRO A 308 10.34 7.70 5.16
C PRO A 308 9.60 6.55 4.43
N PRO A 309 9.17 6.74 3.16
CA PRO A 309 8.49 5.69 2.39
C PRO A 309 9.23 4.36 2.34
N THR A 310 10.57 4.39 2.36
CA THR A 310 11.40 3.17 2.42
C THR A 310 11.21 2.38 3.70
N VAL A 311 11.04 3.05 4.85
CA VAL A 311 10.78 2.41 6.14
C VAL A 311 9.39 1.78 6.15
N ILE A 312 8.39 2.47 5.57
CA ILE A 312 7.04 1.93 5.41
C ILE A 312 7.07 0.67 4.52
N LYS A 313 7.81 0.69 3.41
CA LYS A 313 7.99 -0.49 2.53
C LYS A 313 8.63 -1.67 3.28
N HIS A 314 9.65 -1.45 4.11
CA HIS A 314 10.23 -2.51 4.96
C HIS A 314 9.24 -3.05 6.01
N LEU A 315 8.37 -2.19 6.57
CA LEU A 315 7.30 -2.65 7.45
C LEU A 315 6.32 -3.56 6.69
N LEU A 316 5.94 -3.19 5.46
CA LEU A 316 5.06 -4.00 4.61
C LEU A 316 5.69 -5.37 4.27
N ASP A 317 7.00 -5.43 4.05
CA ASP A 317 7.72 -6.71 3.93
C ASP A 317 7.57 -7.56 5.19
N ALA A 318 7.88 -7.00 6.36
CA ALA A 318 7.78 -7.70 7.64
C ALA A 318 6.34 -8.17 7.94
N MET A 319 5.35 -7.34 7.62
CA MET A 319 3.93 -7.71 7.68
C MET A 319 3.63 -8.93 6.80
N SER A 320 4.16 -8.96 5.58
CA SER A 320 3.95 -10.08 4.65
C SER A 320 4.52 -11.40 5.18
N TYR A 321 5.71 -11.37 5.79
CA TYR A 321 6.35 -12.54 6.40
C TYR A 321 5.52 -13.13 7.55
N ALA A 322 4.89 -12.25 8.34
CA ALA A 322 4.01 -12.64 9.44
C ALA A 322 2.53 -12.79 9.02
N LYS A 323 2.22 -12.75 7.72
CA LYS A 323 0.86 -12.83 7.14
C LYS A 323 -0.12 -11.78 7.67
N PHE A 324 0.34 -10.59 8.10
CA PHE A 324 -0.54 -9.43 8.29
C PHE A 324 -1.06 -8.94 6.93
N ASN A 325 -2.27 -8.39 6.90
CA ASN A 325 -2.94 -8.04 5.65
C ASN A 325 -3.60 -6.65 5.66
N VAL A 326 -3.48 -5.89 6.75
CA VAL A 326 -3.97 -4.50 6.82
C VAL A 326 -2.85 -3.61 7.35
N PHE A 327 -2.50 -2.61 6.56
CA PHE A 327 -1.70 -1.47 6.98
C PHE A 327 -2.66 -0.33 7.31
N HIS A 328 -2.85 -0.10 8.60
CA HIS A 328 -3.63 1.03 9.10
C HIS A 328 -2.69 2.24 9.18
N TRP A 329 -2.85 3.16 8.24
CA TRP A 329 -1.98 4.31 8.10
C TRP A 329 -2.60 5.53 8.79
N HIS A 330 -2.18 5.75 10.03
CA HIS A 330 -2.47 6.97 10.78
C HIS A 330 -1.60 8.11 10.24
N VAL A 331 -2.11 8.78 9.21
CA VAL A 331 -1.29 9.61 8.32
C VAL A 331 -1.10 11.04 8.83
N VAL A 332 -2.07 11.56 9.59
CA VAL A 332 -2.10 12.93 10.12
C VAL A 332 -2.61 12.93 11.56
N ASP A 333 -2.11 13.86 12.38
CA ASP A 333 -2.49 14.08 13.79
C ASP A 333 -2.18 15.55 14.16
N GLU A 334 -2.21 15.91 15.45
CA GLU A 334 -1.96 17.25 15.98
C GLU A 334 -0.57 17.78 15.62
N GLU A 335 0.44 16.93 15.61
CA GLU A 335 1.83 17.34 15.48
C GLU A 335 2.19 17.71 14.03
N SER A 336 1.78 16.89 13.06
CA SER A 336 2.10 17.15 11.65
C SER A 336 1.05 16.68 10.63
N PHE A 337 1.02 17.39 9.49
CA PHE A 337 0.21 17.06 8.32
C PHE A 337 1.13 16.73 7.12
N PRO A 338 1.70 15.51 7.06
CA PRO A 338 2.64 15.14 5.99
C PRO A 338 1.94 14.73 4.69
N TYR A 339 0.66 14.38 4.73
CA TYR A 339 -0.14 13.99 3.55
C TYR A 339 -0.31 15.16 2.57
N GLN A 340 0.02 14.95 1.30
CA GLN A 340 -0.24 15.95 0.26
C GLN A 340 -1.71 15.93 -0.15
N SER A 341 -2.48 16.97 0.19
CA SER A 341 -3.80 17.19 -0.42
C SER A 341 -3.70 18.08 -1.66
N ASN A 342 -4.25 17.62 -2.79
CA ASN A 342 -4.38 18.42 -4.00
C ASN A 342 -5.58 19.38 -3.89
N ALA A 343 -6.67 18.95 -3.24
CA ALA A 343 -7.84 19.77 -2.97
C ALA A 343 -7.53 20.92 -2.00
N PHE A 344 -6.72 20.66 -0.97
CA PHE A 344 -6.37 21.65 0.06
C PHE A 344 -4.84 21.74 0.28
N PRO A 345 -4.08 22.33 -0.66
CA PRO A 345 -2.61 22.35 -0.61
C PRO A 345 -2.03 23.02 0.64
N ASN A 346 -2.75 23.97 1.25
CA ASN A 346 -2.28 24.67 2.44
C ASN A 346 -2.19 23.75 3.66
N LEU A 347 -2.92 22.61 3.71
CA LEU A 347 -2.78 21.63 4.79
C LEU A 347 -1.33 21.14 4.92
N TRP A 348 -0.59 21.10 3.82
CA TRP A 348 0.81 20.66 3.82
C TRP A 348 1.76 21.62 4.58
N ASN A 349 1.32 22.85 4.90
CA ASN A 349 2.02 23.73 5.82
C ASN A 349 2.03 23.17 7.26
N GLY A 350 1.20 22.17 7.54
CA GLY A 350 1.20 21.43 8.80
C GLY A 350 2.33 20.41 8.93
N SER A 351 3.07 20.07 7.87
CA SER A 351 4.23 19.16 7.94
C SER A 351 5.38 19.74 8.77
N TYR A 352 6.25 18.88 9.32
CA TYR A 352 7.46 19.34 10.03
C TYR A 352 8.43 20.13 9.13
N SER A 353 8.65 19.67 7.91
CA SER A 353 9.51 20.32 6.92
C SER A 353 9.11 19.93 5.50
N ILE A 354 9.73 20.56 4.50
CA ILE A 354 9.53 20.19 3.09
C ILE A 354 10.00 18.77 2.74
N HIS A 355 10.85 18.16 3.58
CA HIS A 355 11.41 16.82 3.38
C HIS A 355 10.64 15.73 4.15
N GLU A 356 9.74 16.12 5.05
CA GLU A 356 8.96 15.23 5.91
C GLU A 356 7.50 15.24 5.46
N ARG A 357 7.32 14.79 4.22
CA ARG A 357 6.07 14.88 3.46
C ARG A 357 5.87 13.62 2.63
N TYR A 358 4.63 13.18 2.50
CA TYR A 358 4.22 12.17 1.55
C TYR A 358 3.60 12.85 0.34
N SER A 359 4.33 12.86 -0.76
CA SER A 359 3.75 13.30 -2.03
C SER A 359 2.69 12.31 -2.50
N GLU A 360 1.84 12.75 -3.43
CA GLU A 360 0.88 11.89 -4.11
C GLU A 360 1.54 10.64 -4.71
N LYS A 361 2.75 10.80 -5.27
CA LYS A 361 3.53 9.68 -5.79
C LYS A 361 3.93 8.70 -4.69
N ASP A 362 4.39 9.19 -3.54
CA ASP A 362 4.78 8.33 -2.40
C ASP A 362 3.58 7.50 -1.91
N ILE A 363 2.40 8.13 -1.83
CA ILE A 363 1.16 7.48 -1.41
C ILE A 363 0.82 6.33 -2.36
N PHE A 364 0.80 6.58 -3.68
CA PHE A 364 0.52 5.54 -4.67
C PHE A 364 1.57 4.43 -4.68
N GLU A 365 2.86 4.77 -4.56
CA GLU A 365 3.91 3.76 -4.47
C GLU A 365 3.76 2.87 -3.23
N ILE A 366 3.35 3.41 -2.09
CA ILE A 366 3.12 2.63 -0.86
C ILE A 366 1.91 1.71 -1.04
N ILE A 367 0.81 2.21 -1.60
CA ILE A 367 -0.40 1.43 -1.86
C ILE A 367 -0.11 0.27 -2.81
N ASP A 368 0.56 0.52 -3.94
CA ASP A 368 0.88 -0.53 -4.90
C ASP A 368 1.90 -1.53 -4.31
N TYR A 369 2.89 -1.06 -3.55
CA TYR A 369 3.84 -1.95 -2.88
C TYR A 369 3.16 -2.89 -1.86
N ALA A 370 2.15 -2.38 -1.14
CA ALA A 370 1.30 -3.18 -0.26
C ALA A 370 0.45 -4.20 -1.05
N ARG A 371 -0.09 -3.78 -2.22
CA ARG A 371 -0.86 -4.65 -3.12
C ARG A 371 -0.10 -5.90 -3.54
N PHE A 372 1.16 -5.75 -3.95
CA PHE A 372 2.04 -6.88 -4.31
C PHE A 372 2.36 -7.86 -3.16
N ARG A 373 1.96 -7.52 -1.93
CA ARG A 373 2.08 -8.36 -0.72
C ARG A 373 0.73 -8.83 -0.19
N GLY A 374 -0.36 -8.50 -0.88
CA GLY A 374 -1.71 -8.77 -0.42
C GLY A 374 -2.05 -8.02 0.86
N ILE A 375 -1.59 -6.77 0.99
CA ILE A 375 -1.83 -5.91 2.15
C ILE A 375 -2.71 -4.74 1.72
N ARG A 376 -3.84 -4.60 2.40
CA ARG A 376 -4.78 -3.48 2.29
C ARG A 376 -4.22 -2.25 2.98
N VAL A 377 -4.43 -1.06 2.43
CA VAL A 377 -4.01 0.21 3.05
C VAL A 377 -5.25 1.00 3.44
N ILE A 378 -5.50 1.08 4.74
CA ILE A 378 -6.61 1.85 5.31
C ILE A 378 -6.04 3.16 5.83
N PRO A 379 -6.30 4.30 5.18
CA PRO A 379 -5.86 5.58 5.71
C PRO A 379 -6.77 6.03 6.86
N GLU A 380 -6.19 6.76 7.80
CA GLU A 380 -6.91 7.41 8.88
C GLU A 380 -6.71 8.92 8.82
N PHE A 381 -7.83 9.64 8.88
CA PHE A 381 -7.88 11.08 9.05
C PHE A 381 -8.69 11.36 10.32
N ASP A 382 -7.99 11.34 11.46
CA ASP A 382 -8.60 11.49 12.79
C ASP A 382 -9.23 12.89 12.95
N THR A 383 -10.52 12.91 13.26
CA THR A 383 -11.29 14.13 13.50
C THR A 383 -12.37 13.89 14.57
N PRO A 384 -12.82 14.91 15.32
CA PRO A 384 -12.36 16.31 15.35
C PRO A 384 -11.18 16.56 16.30
N GLY A 385 -10.75 15.50 17.02
CA GLY A 385 -9.50 15.45 17.79
C GLY A 385 -8.28 15.50 16.88
N HIS A 386 -7.09 15.48 17.48
CA HIS A 386 -5.88 15.15 16.73
C HIS A 386 -5.65 16.00 15.46
N ALA A 387 -6.06 17.27 15.49
CA ALA A 387 -6.15 18.10 14.29
C ALA A 387 -5.33 19.39 14.31
N GLY A 388 -4.46 19.59 15.30
CA GLY A 388 -3.65 20.81 15.42
C GLY A 388 -2.80 21.14 14.19
N SER A 389 -2.36 20.14 13.42
CA SER A 389 -1.61 20.35 12.18
C SER A 389 -2.49 20.84 11.03
N TRP A 390 -3.78 20.48 11.02
CA TRP A 390 -4.77 20.99 10.07
C TRP A 390 -4.94 22.51 10.27
N CYS A 391 -4.95 22.96 11.52
CA CYS A 391 -5.02 24.37 11.91
C CYS A 391 -3.84 25.22 11.43
N LYS A 392 -2.68 24.60 11.13
CA LYS A 392 -1.54 25.33 10.57
C LYS A 392 -1.79 25.73 9.11
N GLY A 393 -2.50 24.89 8.36
CA GLY A 393 -2.89 25.17 6.98
C GLY A 393 -4.09 26.11 6.88
N TYR A 394 -5.09 25.89 7.73
CA TYR A 394 -6.33 26.68 7.78
C TYR A 394 -6.66 27.06 9.23
N PRO A 395 -6.09 28.15 9.78
CA PRO A 395 -6.31 28.53 11.18
C PRO A 395 -7.79 28.77 11.54
N GLU A 396 -8.61 29.14 10.58
CA GLU A 396 -10.04 29.43 10.75
C GLU A 396 -10.92 28.21 11.04
N ILE A 397 -10.49 26.98 10.71
CA ILE A 397 -11.29 25.78 10.98
C ILE A 397 -11.12 25.24 12.40
N CYS A 398 -10.29 25.87 13.22
CA CYS A 398 -10.01 25.40 14.56
C CYS A 398 -10.65 26.28 15.63
N ILE A 399 -10.97 25.67 16.77
CA ILE A 399 -11.60 26.37 17.88
C ILE A 399 -10.68 27.50 18.33
N ARG A 400 -11.22 28.72 18.33
CA ARG A 400 -10.47 29.93 18.68
C ARG A 400 -9.79 29.80 20.04
N ALA A 401 -8.54 30.23 20.15
CA ALA A 401 -7.77 30.20 21.40
C ALA A 401 -8.41 30.98 22.57
N SER A 402 -9.38 31.87 22.31
CA SER A 402 -10.18 32.52 23.35
C SER A 402 -11.11 31.55 24.09
N CYS A 403 -11.44 30.42 23.49
CA CYS A 403 -12.12 29.31 24.13
C CYS A 403 -11.13 28.61 25.05
N ARG A 404 -11.23 28.86 26.36
CA ARG A 404 -10.32 28.29 27.38
C ARG A 404 -10.35 26.75 27.44
N ARG A 405 -11.40 26.13 26.93
CA ARG A 405 -11.64 24.69 26.73
C ARG A 405 -12.71 24.52 25.66
N PRO A 406 -12.58 23.57 24.71
CA PRO A 406 -11.51 22.58 24.56
C PRO A 406 -10.20 23.15 23.96
N SER A 407 -9.19 22.29 23.70
CA SER A 407 -7.89 22.65 23.13
C SER A 407 -8.06 23.44 21.82
N PRO A 408 -7.25 24.49 21.53
CA PRO A 408 -7.30 25.21 20.25
C PRO A 408 -6.86 24.36 19.05
N THR A 409 -6.48 23.10 19.28
CA THR A 409 -6.07 22.12 18.27
C THR A 409 -7.22 21.22 17.79
N LEU A 410 -8.44 21.43 18.30
CA LEU A 410 -9.64 20.76 17.80
C LEU A 410 -10.26 21.51 16.63
N LEU A 411 -10.80 20.75 15.67
CA LEU A 411 -11.63 21.30 14.62
C LEU A 411 -12.92 21.92 15.20
N ASP A 412 -13.36 23.05 14.64
CA ASP A 412 -14.56 23.78 15.04
C ASP A 412 -15.77 23.30 14.23
N PRO A 413 -16.66 22.48 14.82
CA PRO A 413 -17.85 21.98 14.12
C PRO A 413 -18.92 23.05 13.93
N SER A 414 -18.74 24.29 14.42
CA SER A 414 -19.63 25.41 14.16
C SER A 414 -19.24 26.21 12.91
N ASN A 415 -18.04 25.98 12.36
CA ASN A 415 -17.58 26.62 11.14
C ASN A 415 -17.90 25.73 9.92
N PRO A 416 -18.73 26.19 8.95
CA PRO A 416 -19.03 25.43 7.73
C PRO A 416 -17.78 25.04 6.92
N LEU A 417 -16.73 25.86 6.95
CA LEU A 417 -15.48 25.57 6.24
C LEU A 417 -14.78 24.32 6.79
N THR A 418 -14.97 24.00 8.08
CA THR A 418 -14.45 22.75 8.67
C THR A 418 -14.98 21.53 7.92
N PHE A 419 -16.29 21.51 7.63
CA PHE A 419 -16.90 20.40 6.90
C PHE A 419 -16.47 20.38 5.44
N GLU A 420 -16.36 21.54 4.78
CA GLU A 420 -15.86 21.62 3.39
C GLU A 420 -14.47 21.00 3.26
N ILE A 421 -13.56 21.32 4.19
CA ILE A 421 -12.19 20.81 4.18
C ILE A 421 -12.16 19.32 4.51
N VAL A 422 -12.82 18.88 5.59
CA VAL A 422 -12.86 17.46 5.97
C VAL A 422 -13.50 16.61 4.87
N GLU A 423 -14.64 17.04 4.30
CA GLU A 423 -15.31 16.33 3.21
C GLU A 423 -14.40 16.22 1.98
N GLY A 424 -13.74 17.30 1.57
CA GLY A 424 -12.87 17.24 0.40
C GLY A 424 -11.60 16.41 0.63
N VAL A 425 -11.02 16.40 1.85
CA VAL A 425 -9.91 15.49 2.20
C VAL A 425 -10.37 14.04 2.16
N LEU A 426 -11.51 13.70 2.79
CA LEU A 426 -12.05 12.34 2.78
C LEU A 426 -12.45 11.88 1.38
N LYS A 427 -13.01 12.77 0.56
CA LYS A 427 -13.34 12.49 -0.84
C LYS A 427 -12.09 12.23 -1.66
N GLU A 428 -11.05 13.03 -1.51
CA GLU A 428 -9.76 12.80 -2.18
C GLU A 428 -9.13 11.48 -1.71
N ALA A 429 -9.15 11.20 -0.40
CA ALA A 429 -8.67 9.94 0.15
C ALA A 429 -9.43 8.74 -0.42
N SER A 430 -10.76 8.80 -0.51
CA SER A 430 -11.59 7.74 -1.09
C SER A 430 -11.30 7.44 -2.56
N GLN A 431 -10.73 8.41 -3.29
CA GLN A 431 -10.34 8.25 -4.69
C GLN A 431 -8.92 7.68 -4.84
N ARG A 432 -8.05 7.92 -3.86
CA ARG A 432 -6.64 7.51 -3.89
C ARG A 432 -6.41 6.16 -3.22
N PHE A 433 -7.08 5.93 -2.10
CA PHE A 433 -7.01 4.70 -1.34
C PHE A 433 -8.15 3.80 -1.77
N PRO A 434 -7.84 2.62 -2.35
CA PRO A 434 -8.86 1.79 -2.94
C PRO A 434 -9.58 0.86 -1.97
N ASP A 435 -9.14 0.86 -0.71
CA ASP A 435 -9.79 0.09 0.32
C ASP A 435 -11.24 0.56 0.53
N GLN A 436 -12.12 -0.37 0.83
CA GLN A 436 -13.54 -0.08 1.09
C GLN A 436 -13.75 0.70 2.41
N PHE A 437 -12.71 0.84 3.24
CA PHE A 437 -12.77 1.49 4.53
C PHE A 437 -11.84 2.71 4.60
N LEU A 438 -12.32 3.76 5.26
CA LEU A 438 -11.54 4.90 5.77
C LEU A 438 -11.73 4.93 7.29
N HIS A 439 -10.66 5.17 8.05
CA HIS A 439 -10.75 5.36 9.49
C HIS A 439 -10.88 6.86 9.81
N LEU A 440 -11.77 7.22 10.73
CA LEU A 440 -12.13 8.62 11.03
C LEU A 440 -11.64 9.10 12.42
N GLY A 441 -10.91 8.26 13.15
CA GLY A 441 -10.51 8.43 14.56
C GLY A 441 -11.10 7.38 15.50
#